data_AF-A0A7G2IXP0-F1
#
_entry.id   AF-A0A7G2IXP0-F1
#
_cell.length_a   1.000
_cell.length_b   1.000
_cell.length_c   1.000
_cell.angle_alpha   90.00
_cell.angle_beta   90.00
_cell.angle_gamma   90.00
#
_symmetry.space_group_name_H-M   'P 1'
#
loop_
_entity.id
_entity.type
_entity.pdbx_description
1 polymer ?
#
loop_
_entity_poly.entity_id
_entity_poly.type
_entity_poly.pdbx_seq_one_letter_code
_entity_poly.pdbx_strand_id
1 'polypeptide(L)' 'MPRFLLSACSSEPVQQATAAHVAPGMKAAMSSSGEANCAMIGGSLSVARQLDGSAIGMCALPNGKRCSEQSLAAGSCGNY' A
#
# COMPACT_ATOMS: atom_id res chain seq x y z
N MET A 1 36.41 47.40 11.20
CA MET A 1 35.91 46.11 11.73
C MET A 1 35.10 45.42 10.64
N PRO A 2 35.58 44.30 10.09
CA PRO A 2 35.01 43.66 8.91
C PRO A 2 33.80 42.79 9.29
N ARG A 3 32.70 42.91 8.54
CA ARG A 3 31.51 42.07 8.70
C ARG A 3 31.61 40.87 7.77
N PHE A 4 32.09 39.75 8.28
CA PHE A 4 32.07 38.46 7.59
C PHE A 4 30.61 38.00 7.47
N LEU A 5 30.10 37.96 6.24
CA LEU A 5 28.82 37.31 5.92
C LEU A 5 29.13 35.85 5.56
N LEU A 6 28.86 34.92 6.47
CA LEU A 6 28.82 33.49 6.14
C LEU A 6 27.56 33.22 5.32
N SER A 7 27.69 33.31 3.99
CA SER A 7 26.72 32.74 3.06
C SER A 7 26.88 31.23 3.09
N ALA A 8 26.11 30.55 3.94
CA ALA A 8 25.92 29.11 3.84
C ALA A 8 25.15 28.83 2.54
N CYS A 9 25.87 28.54 1.46
CA CYS A 9 25.28 28.01 0.24
C CYS A 9 24.96 26.53 0.50
N SER A 10 23.75 26.28 1.00
CA SER A 10 23.19 24.93 1.12
C SER A 10 22.93 24.42 -0.29
N SER A 11 23.93 23.79 -0.90
CA SER A 11 23.77 23.01 -2.13
C SER A 11 23.02 21.73 -1.79
N GLU A 12 21.71 21.85 -1.60
CA GLU A 12 20.84 20.69 -1.45
C GLU A 12 20.66 20.08 -2.85
N PRO A 13 21.08 18.83 -3.09
CA PRO A 13 20.64 18.14 -4.29
C PRO A 13 19.12 18.01 -4.17
N VAL A 14 18.41 18.51 -5.19
CA VAL A 14 16.97 18.23 -5.33
C VAL A 14 16.79 16.73 -5.12
N GLN A 15 16.07 16.33 -4.08
CA GLN A 15 15.60 14.97 -3.97
C GLN A 15 14.58 14.80 -5.09
N GLN A 16 15.08 14.49 -6.27
CA GLN A 16 14.34 13.85 -7.32
C GLN A 16 14.08 12.45 -6.78
N ALA A 17 13.06 12.37 -5.92
CA ALA A 17 12.31 11.15 -5.73
C ALA A 17 11.78 10.81 -7.12
N THR A 18 12.61 10.12 -7.90
CA THR A 18 12.16 9.29 -9.00
C THR A 18 10.98 8.57 -8.43
N ALA A 19 9.79 8.95 -8.89
CA ALA A 19 8.56 8.23 -8.65
C ALA A 19 8.93 6.80 -8.96
N ALA A 20 9.19 6.03 -7.89
CA ALA A 20 9.60 4.65 -8.00
C ALA A 20 8.53 4.08 -8.89
N HIS A 21 8.95 3.63 -10.07
CA HIS A 21 8.09 3.00 -11.06
C HIS A 21 7.09 2.13 -10.30
N VAL A 22 5.87 2.57 -10.04
CA VAL A 22 4.94 1.71 -9.33
C VAL A 22 4.58 0.74 -10.42
N ALA A 23 5.30 -0.39 -10.46
CA ALA A 23 5.25 -1.33 -11.55
C ALA A 23 3.76 -1.54 -11.84
N PRO A 24 3.31 -1.36 -13.09
CA PRO A 24 1.89 -1.46 -13.43
C PRO A 24 1.24 -2.81 -13.09
N GLY A 25 1.99 -3.76 -12.52
CA GLY A 25 1.56 -5.07 -12.03
C GLY A 25 0.95 -5.12 -10.62
N MET A 26 0.95 -4.04 -9.82
CA MET A 26 0.23 -4.04 -8.51
C MET A 26 -1.30 -4.03 -8.66
N LYS A 27 -1.82 -4.13 -9.89
CA LYS A 27 -3.23 -4.00 -10.22
C LYS A 27 -4.04 -5.29 -10.04
N ALA A 28 -3.38 -6.40 -9.68
CA ALA A 28 -4.05 -7.66 -9.37
C ALA A 28 -3.39 -8.34 -8.18
N ALA A 29 -3.27 -7.61 -7.06
CA ALA A 29 -2.91 -8.26 -5.80
C ALA A 29 -4.08 -9.19 -5.34
N MET A 30 -5.28 -8.97 -5.87
CA MET A 30 -6.49 -9.77 -5.72
C MET A 30 -7.10 -10.09 -7.09
N SER A 31 -7.81 -11.21 -7.17
CA SER A 31 -8.66 -11.62 -8.28
C SER A 31 -9.97 -10.83 -8.26
N SER A 32 -10.61 -10.68 -9.43
CA SER A 32 -11.92 -9.99 -9.54
C SER A 32 -12.99 -10.52 -8.58
N SER A 33 -12.99 -11.82 -8.31
CA SER A 33 -13.88 -12.43 -7.33
C SER A 33 -13.56 -12.01 -5.89
N GLY A 34 -12.29 -11.89 -5.52
CA GLY A 34 -11.88 -11.40 -4.22
C GLY A 34 -12.20 -9.92 -4.02
N GLU A 35 -12.09 -9.13 -5.08
CA GLU A 35 -12.49 -7.72 -5.13
C GLU A 35 -14.00 -7.55 -4.92
N ALA A 36 -14.80 -8.31 -5.66
CA ALA A 36 -16.26 -8.32 -5.51
C ALA A 36 -16.69 -8.79 -4.12
N ASN A 37 -16.08 -9.87 -3.60
CA ASN A 37 -16.36 -10.38 -2.26
C ASN A 37 -16.00 -9.35 -1.18
N CYS A 38 -14.88 -8.64 -1.35
CA CYS A 38 -14.45 -7.61 -0.41
C CYS A 38 -15.44 -6.45 -0.36
N ALA A 39 -15.89 -5.97 -1.52
CA ALA A 39 -16.90 -4.92 -1.59
C ALA A 39 -18.25 -5.40 -1.02
N MET A 40 -18.64 -6.65 -1.28
CA MET A 40 -19.91 -7.23 -0.84
C MET A 40 -20.05 -7.28 0.69
N ILE A 41 -18.96 -7.54 1.41
CA ILE A 41 -18.94 -7.55 2.89
C ILE A 41 -18.64 -6.16 3.50
N GLY A 42 -18.62 -5.11 2.67
CA GLY A 42 -18.35 -3.73 3.11
C GLY A 42 -16.89 -3.43 3.41
N GLY A 43 -15.96 -4.25 2.91
CA GLY A 43 -14.53 -4.02 3.00
C GLY A 43 -13.98 -3.16 1.86
N SER A 44 -12.69 -2.86 1.97
CA SER A 44 -11.93 -2.07 1.00
C SER A 44 -10.65 -2.80 0.59
N LEU A 45 -10.29 -2.72 -0.68
CA LEU A 45 -9.09 -3.38 -1.19
C LEU A 45 -7.82 -2.68 -0.74
N SER A 46 -6.87 -3.46 -0.27
CA SER A 46 -5.59 -3.00 0.24
C SER A 46 -4.48 -3.94 -0.21
N VAL A 47 -3.29 -3.42 -0.48
CA VAL A 47 -2.12 -4.25 -0.79
C VAL A 47 -1.24 -4.33 0.46
N ALA A 48 -0.76 -5.52 0.81
CA ALA A 48 0.32 -5.67 1.77
C ALA A 48 1.56 -6.27 1.13
N ARG A 49 2.70 -5.67 1.48
CA ARG A 49 4.01 -6.25 1.25
C ARG A 49 4.26 -7.29 2.35
N GLN A 50 4.51 -8.51 1.93
CA GLN A 50 4.87 -9.62 2.79
C GLN A 50 6.36 -9.52 3.17
N LEU A 51 6.79 -10.25 4.21
CA LEU A 51 8.18 -10.26 4.70
C LEU A 51 9.16 -10.83 3.66
N ASP A 52 8.70 -11.75 2.81
CA ASP A 52 9.45 -12.28 1.66
C ASP A 52 9.52 -11.28 0.49
N GLY A 53 8.88 -10.11 0.62
CA GLY A 53 8.86 -9.09 -0.41
C GLY A 53 7.78 -9.29 -1.47
N SER A 54 6.96 -10.35 -1.44
CA SER A 54 5.76 -10.40 -2.29
C SER A 54 4.75 -9.31 -1.91
N ALA A 55 3.89 -8.94 -2.85
CA ALA A 55 2.77 -8.05 -2.60
C ALA A 55 1.47 -8.84 -2.80
N ILE A 56 0.65 -8.92 -1.75
CA ILE A 56 -0.64 -9.61 -1.78
C ILE A 56 -1.79 -8.63 -1.59
N GLY A 57 -2.91 -8.90 -2.24
CA GLY A 57 -4.14 -8.16 -2.08
C GLY A 57 -4.86 -8.69 -0.86
N MET A 58 -5.33 -7.78 -0.03
CA MET A 58 -6.09 -8.08 1.16
C MET A 58 -7.31 -7.18 1.22
N CYS A 59 -8.40 -7.72 1.74
CA CYS A 59 -9.59 -6.99 2.07
C CYS A 59 -9.47 -6.40 3.47
N ALA A 60 -9.43 -5.07 3.57
CA ALA A 60 -9.52 -4.33 4.82
C ALA A 60 -10.98 -4.12 5.21
N LEU A 61 -11.38 -4.73 6.31
CA LEU A 61 -12.74 -4.68 6.83
C LEU A 61 -12.93 -3.49 7.79
N PRO A 62 -14.15 -2.97 7.94
CA PRO A 62 -14.46 -1.87 8.87
C PRO A 62 -14.26 -2.25 10.35
N ASN A 63 -14.20 -3.54 10.67
CA ASN A 63 -13.83 -4.05 11.99
C ASN A 63 -12.30 -3.99 12.27
N GLY A 64 -11.49 -3.53 11.31
CA GLY A 64 -10.03 -3.46 11.42
C GLY A 64 -9.29 -4.74 11.02
N LYS A 65 -10.00 -5.81 10.62
CA LYS A 65 -9.36 -7.06 10.15
C LYS A 65 -8.90 -6.91 8.71
N ARG A 66 -7.80 -7.57 8.35
CA ARG A 66 -7.30 -7.67 6.98
C ARG A 66 -7.33 -9.14 6.55
N CYS A 67 -8.09 -9.43 5.50
CA CYS A 67 -8.32 -10.78 5.02
C CYS A 67 -7.61 -11.02 3.69
N SER A 68 -6.95 -12.16 3.51
CA SER A 68 -6.54 -12.59 2.17
C SER A 68 -7.74 -13.06 1.35
N GLU A 69 -7.55 -13.23 0.04
CA GLU A 69 -8.61 -13.67 -0.87
C GLU A 69 -9.17 -15.03 -0.46
N GLN A 70 -8.28 -15.92 -0.02
CA GLN A 70 -8.61 -17.27 0.40
C GLN A 70 -9.50 -17.26 1.64
N SER A 71 -9.17 -16.45 2.65
CA SER A 71 -9.98 -16.34 3.87
C SER A 71 -11.34 -15.69 3.60
N LEU A 72 -11.40 -14.77 2.63
CA LEU A 72 -12.63 -14.16 2.15
C LEU A 72 -13.51 -15.18 1.42
N ALA A 73 -12.92 -15.94 0.49
CA ALA A 73 -13.59 -16.97 -0.29
C ALA A 73 -14.05 -18.14 0.59
N ALA A 74 -13.29 -18.47 1.64
CA ALA A 74 -13.68 -19.46 2.63
C ALA A 74 -14.78 -18.96 3.59
N GLY A 75 -15.14 -17.68 3.57
CA GLY A 75 -16.12 -17.08 4.49
C GLY A 75 -15.67 -17.02 5.96
N SER A 76 -14.43 -17.42 6.26
CA SER A 76 -13.87 -17.37 7.61
C SER A 76 -13.42 -15.97 8.04
N CYS A 77 -13.39 -15.03 7.09
CA CYS A 77 -12.94 -13.67 7.32
C CYS A 77 -14.00 -12.67 6.82
N GLY A 78 -14.46 -11.79 7.70
CA GLY A 78 -15.64 -10.94 7.46
C GLY A 78 -16.82 -11.31 8.35
N ASN A 79 -16.83 -12.50 8.94
CA ASN A 79 -17.77 -12.86 10.00
C ASN A 79 -17.39 -12.12 11.29
N TYR A 80 -18.39 -11.53 11.95
CA TYR A 80 -18.26 -10.87 13.25
C TYR A 80 -18.11 -11.90 14.37
#